data_AF-A0A6L7SW95-F1
#
_entry.id   AF-A0A6L7SW95-F1
#
_cell.length_a   1.000
_cell.length_b   1.000
_cell.length_c   1.000
_cell.angle_alpha   90.00
_cell.angle_beta   90.00
_cell.angle_gamma   90.00
#
_symmetry.space_group_name_H-M   'P 1'
#
loop_
_entity.id
_entity.type
_entity.pdbx_description
1 polymer ?
#
loop_
_entity_poly.entity_id
_entity_poly.type
_entity_poly.pdbx_seq_one_letter_code
_entity_poly.pdbx_strand_id
1 'polypeptide(L)' 'MNAKVQTERRLLPTGIQTFSRLRNKGCYYVDKTPLIRKMIGQGDFYFLSRPRRFGKSLLVDTLQELFE' A
#
# COMPACT_ATOMS: atom_id res chain seq x y z
N MET A 1 4.83 -1.60 35.86
CA MET A 1 3.44 -1.60 35.37
C MET A 1 3.48 -1.90 33.87
N ASN A 2 3.44 -3.18 33.48
CA ASN A 2 3.60 -3.59 32.09
C ASN A 2 2.21 -3.67 31.44
N ALA A 3 1.85 -2.63 30.69
CA ALA A 3 0.68 -2.70 29.82
C ALA A 3 0.96 -3.77 28.76
N LYS A 4 0.29 -4.93 28.86
CA LYS A 4 0.15 -5.84 27.74
C LYS A 4 -0.54 -5.06 26.62
N VAL A 5 0.20 -4.65 25.60
CA VAL A 5 -0.40 -4.15 24.36
C VAL A 5 -1.13 -5.33 23.73
N GLN A 6 -2.42 -5.44 24.01
CA GLN A 6 -3.29 -6.39 23.34
C GLN A 6 -3.32 -5.97 21.87
N THR A 7 -2.49 -6.62 21.05
CA THR A 7 -2.37 -6.26 19.64
C THR A 7 -3.59 -6.84 18.94
N GLU A 8 -4.66 -6.05 18.85
CA GLU A 8 -5.79 -6.38 17.98
C GLU A 8 -5.28 -6.58 16.56
N ARG A 9 -5.62 -7.73 15.95
CA ARG A 9 -5.21 -8.01 14.58
C ARG A 9 -5.97 -7.07 13.66
N ARG A 10 -5.24 -6.30 12.86
CA ARG A 10 -5.84 -5.42 11.85
C ARG A 10 -6.42 -6.26 10.70
N LEU A 11 -7.36 -5.70 9.96
CA LEU A 11 -7.93 -6.38 8.80
C LEU A 11 -6.93 -6.38 7.64
N LEU A 12 -6.86 -7.49 6.90
CA LEU A 12 -6.18 -7.51 5.60
C LEU A 12 -7.01 -6.67 4.61
N PRO A 13 -6.38 -5.84 3.77
CA PRO A 13 -7.08 -4.93 2.86
C PRO A 13 -7.60 -5.65 1.61
N THR A 14 -8.33 -6.76 1.79
CA THR A 14 -8.87 -7.54 0.67
C THR A 14 -9.93 -6.73 -0.08
N GLY A 15 -9.74 -6.56 -1.39
CA GLY A 15 -10.67 -5.80 -2.23
C GLY A 15 -10.61 -4.27 -2.06
N ILE A 16 -9.74 -3.74 -1.19
CA ILE A 16 -9.49 -2.30 -1.10
C ILE A 16 -8.52 -1.90 -2.21
N GLN A 17 -8.93 -0.92 -3.02
CA GLN A 17 -8.14 -0.47 -4.17
C GLN A 17 -7.61 0.96 -4.01
N THR A 18 -8.04 1.68 -2.96
CA THR A 18 -7.60 3.04 -2.69
C THR A 18 -6.85 3.12 -1.36
N PHE A 19 -5.77 3.90 -1.35
CA PHE A 19 -4.85 4.09 -0.25
C PHE A 19 -5.51 4.88 0.88
N SER A 20 -6.27 5.92 0.57
CA SER A 20 -7.07 6.65 1.56
C SER A 20 -8.03 5.73 2.35
N ARG A 21 -8.78 4.84 1.67
CA ARG A 21 -9.65 3.87 2.38
C ARG A 21 -8.87 2.88 3.20
N LEU A 22 -7.72 2.43 2.71
CA LEU A 22 -6.84 1.52 3.43
C LEU A 22 -6.34 2.16 4.75
N ARG A 23 -5.93 3.43 4.70
CA ARG A 23 -5.49 4.21 5.87
C ARG A 23 -6.64 4.44 6.85
N ASN A 24 -7.78 4.92 6.36
CA ASN A 24 -8.95 5.26 7.19
C ASN A 24 -9.57 4.04 7.88
N LYS A 25 -9.46 2.85 7.28
CA LYS A 25 -9.97 1.60 7.87
C LYS A 25 -8.98 0.93 8.84
N GLY A 26 -7.80 1.50 9.05
CA GLY A 26 -6.77 0.91 9.92
C GLY A 26 -6.34 -0.49 9.48
N CYS A 27 -6.39 -0.79 8.18
CA CYS A 27 -5.99 -2.09 7.65
C CYS A 27 -4.48 -2.29 7.71
N TYR A 28 -4.02 -3.53 7.56
CA TYR A 28 -2.61 -3.80 7.32
C TYR A 28 -2.17 -3.19 5.98
N TYR A 29 -1.09 -2.42 6.01
CA TYR A 29 -0.41 -1.89 4.84
C TYR A 29 1.03 -2.38 4.84
N VAL A 30 1.47 -2.89 3.69
CA VAL A 30 2.89 -3.15 3.47
C VAL A 30 3.46 -1.89 2.83
N ASP A 31 4.36 -1.21 3.54
CA ASP A 31 4.98 0.00 3.04
C ASP A 31 5.84 -0.28 1.81
N LYS A 32 5.45 0.32 0.68
CA LYS A 32 6.14 0.23 -0.61
C LYS A 32 6.91 1.50 -0.96
N THR A 33 6.93 2.50 -0.08
CA THR A 33 7.62 3.78 -0.31
C THR A 33 9.09 3.61 -0.71
N PRO A 34 9.88 2.69 -0.09
CA PRO A 34 11.27 2.46 -0.51
C PRO A 34 11.39 1.92 -1.94
N LEU A 35 10.43 1.11 -2.38
CA LEU A 35 10.38 0.57 -3.74
C LEU A 35 9.99 1.66 -4.75
N ILE A 36 8.96 2.43 -4.42
CA ILE A 36 8.50 3.57 -5.22
C ILE A 36 9.65 4.57 -5.45
N ARG A 37 10.38 4.91 -4.39
CA ARG A 37 11.54 5.79 -4.49
C ARG A 37 12.59 5.28 -5.48
N LYS A 38 12.88 3.98 -5.46
CA LYS A 38 13.82 3.36 -6.41
C LYS A 38 13.28 3.42 -7.84
N MET A 39 11.99 3.15 -8.04
CA MET A 39 11.35 3.20 -9.35
C MET A 39 11.45 4.60 -9.97
N ILE A 40 11.14 5.65 -9.21
CA ILE A 40 11.19 7.03 -9.70
C ILE A 40 12.62 7.44 -10.11
N GLY A 41 13.65 6.91 -9.45
CA GLY A 41 15.03 7.25 -9.75
C GLY A 41 15.70 6.41 -10.84
N GLN A 42 15.04 5.37 -11.37
CA GLN A 42 15.70 4.38 -12.23
C GLN A 42 15.03 4.14 -13.59
N GLY A 43 13.79 4.56 -13.82
CA GLY A 43 13.12 4.27 -15.09
C GLY A 43 11.96 5.20 -15.40
N ASP A 44 11.77 5.44 -16.70
CA ASP A 44 10.71 6.31 -17.22
C ASP A 44 9.36 5.58 -17.36
N PHE A 45 9.39 4.27 -17.64
CA PHE A 45 8.19 3.46 -17.86
C PHE A 45 8.26 2.10 -17.16
N TYR A 46 7.19 1.75 -16.44
CA TYR A 46 7.09 0.48 -15.71
C TYR A 46 5.88 -0.34 -16.16
N PHE A 47 6.14 -1.54 -16.68
CA PHE A 47 5.09 -2.53 -16.92
C PHE A 47 4.84 -3.37 -15.66
N LEU A 48 3.66 -3.20 -15.05
CA LEU A 48 3.27 -3.97 -13.88
C LEU A 48 2.72 -5.36 -14.27
N SER A 49 3.57 -6.31 -14.67
CA SER A 49 3.16 -7.70 -14.94
C SER A 49 2.79 -8.43 -13.63
N ARG A 50 1.56 -8.98 -13.53
CA ARG A 50 1.05 -9.78 -12.37
C ARG A 50 -0.43 -10.20 -12.52
N PRO A 51 -0.88 -11.30 -11.86
CA PRO A 51 -2.27 -11.78 -11.93
C PRO A 51 -3.33 -10.79 -11.40
N ARG A 52 -4.62 -11.09 -11.65
CA ARG A 52 -5.74 -10.26 -11.18
C ARG A 52 -5.71 -10.13 -9.64
N ARG A 53 -6.04 -8.95 -9.12
CA ARG A 53 -6.07 -8.60 -7.66
C ARG A 53 -4.70 -8.58 -6.94
N PHE A 54 -3.57 -8.57 -7.64
CA PHE A 54 -2.23 -8.42 -7.03
C PHE A 54 -1.82 -6.99 -6.62
N GLY A 55 -2.81 -6.11 -6.35
CA GLY A 55 -2.59 -4.78 -5.80
C GLY A 55 -1.91 -3.77 -6.74
N LYS A 56 -2.05 -3.92 -8.07
CA LYS A 56 -1.54 -2.93 -9.05
C LYS A 56 -2.29 -1.60 -8.93
N SER A 57 -3.63 -1.65 -8.93
CA SER A 57 -4.48 -0.46 -8.78
C SER A 57 -4.17 0.28 -7.48
N LEU A 58 -4.02 -0.45 -6.37
CA LEU A 58 -3.63 0.14 -5.09
C LEU A 58 -2.25 0.81 -5.15
N LEU A 59 -1.29 0.25 -5.88
CA LEU A 59 0.02 0.89 -6.06
C LEU A 59 -0.09 2.19 -6.85
N VAL A 60 -0.84 2.21 -7.94
CA VAL A 60 -1.07 3.42 -8.75
C VAL A 60 -1.79 4.49 -7.94
N ASP A 61 -2.82 4.12 -7.18
CA ASP A 61 -3.54 5.03 -6.29
C ASP A 61 -2.65 5.57 -5.15
N THR A 62 -1.76 4.72 -4.61
CA THR A 62 -0.74 5.18 -3.64
C THR A 62 0.21 6.20 -4.27
N LEU A 63 0.64 5.98 -5.52
CA LEU A 63 1.50 6.94 -6.23
C LEU A 63 0.75 8.25 -6.44
N GLN A 64 -0.51 8.19 -6.86
CA GLN A 64 -1.34 9.39 -7.01
C GLN A 64 -1.40 10.18 -5.70
N GLU A 65 -1.74 9.54 -4.58
CA GLU A 65 -1.82 10.20 -3.26
C GLU A 65 -0.47 10.69 -2.71
N LEU A 66 0.66 10.25 -3.28
CA LEU A 66 1.99 10.74 -2.89
C LEU A 66 2.40 12.00 -3.67
N PHE A 67 1.85 12.22 -4.87
CA PHE A 67 2.30 13.25 -5.80
C PHE A 67 1.21 14.27 -6.18
N GLU A 68 -0.06 13.98 -5.90
CA GLU A 68 -1.23 14.87 -6.05
C GLU A 68 -1.82 15.20 -4.68
#